data_AF-A0A3N7DPV2-F1
#
_entry.id   AF-A0A3N7DPV2-F1
#
_cell.length_a   1.000
_cell.length_b   1.000
_cell.length_c   1.000
_cell.angle_alpha   90.00
_cell.angle_beta   90.00
_cell.angle_gamma   90.00
#
_symmetry.space_group_name_H-M   'P 1'
#
loop_
_entity.id
_entity.type
_entity.pdbx_description
1 polymer ?
#
loop_
_entity_poly.entity_id
_entity_poly.type
_entity_poly.pdbx_seq_one_letter_code
_entity_poly.pdbx_strand_id
1 'polypeptide(L)'
;MIMQIEVKEPGTGALLRLDAKTENYKGLHGMRIRYPNGASFFIVAKSGAWRSADDHHVAPGFLANIGLALEGRKLSEQIVDHEYQD
;
A
#
# COMPACT_ATOMS: atom_id res chain seq x y z
N MET A 1 11.65 5.05 -10.68
CA MET A 1 11.06 6.35 -10.25
C MET A 1 10.57 6.18 -8.83
N ILE A 2 10.72 7.19 -7.97
CA ILE A 2 10.15 7.20 -6.61
C ILE A 2 8.96 8.15 -6.63
N MET A 3 7.83 7.73 -6.07
CA MET A 3 6.59 8.49 -5.97
C MET A 3 6.12 8.48 -4.52
N GLN A 4 5.77 9.64 -3.99
CA GLN A 4 5.17 9.75 -2.67
C GLN A 4 3.65 9.57 -2.79
N ILE A 5 3.06 8.75 -1.91
CA ILE A 5 1.63 8.50 -1.85
C ILE A 5 1.09 8.69 -0.44
N GLU A 6 -0.17 9.10 -0.35
CA GLU A 6 -0.91 9.19 0.91
C GLU A 6 -1.94 8.06 0.99
N VAL A 7 -1.89 7.29 2.07
CA VAL A 7 -2.67 6.06 2.23
C VAL A 7 -3.26 6.00 3.62
N LYS A 8 -4.57 5.76 3.74
CA LYS A 8 -5.25 5.48 5.00
C LYS A 8 -5.00 4.04 5.41
N GLU A 9 -4.58 3.85 6.66
CA GLU A 9 -4.60 2.56 7.32
C GLU A 9 -6.07 2.22 7.66
N PRO A 10 -6.66 1.15 7.10
CA PRO A 10 -8.10 0.90 7.22
C PRO A 10 -8.62 0.75 8.65
N GLY A 11 -7.87 0.07 9.53
CA GLY A 11 -8.31 -0.24 10.89
C GLY A 11 -8.32 0.97 11.82
N THR A 12 -7.37 1.88 11.66
CA THR A 12 -7.26 3.09 12.51
C THR A 12 -7.73 4.37 11.83
N GLY A 13 -7.88 4.37 10.51
CA GLY A 13 -8.11 5.58 9.70
C GLY A 13 -6.89 6.51 9.63
N ALA A 14 -5.73 6.11 10.17
CA ALA A 14 -4.53 6.93 10.19
C ALA A 14 -4.02 7.22 8.76
N LEU A 15 -3.68 8.47 8.49
CA LEU A 15 -3.10 8.87 7.21
C LEU A 15 -1.58 8.66 7.22
N LEU A 16 -1.10 7.79 6.33
CA LEU A 16 0.31 7.46 6.18
C LEU A 16 0.86 8.06 4.89
N ARG A 17 2.06 8.65 4.97
CA ARG A 17 2.84 9.06 3.81
C ARG A 17 3.89 8.01 3.51
N LEU A 18 3.82 7.40 2.34
CA LEU A 18 4.69 6.31 1.93
C LEU A 18 5.43 6.68 0.65
N ASP A 19 6.63 6.12 0.50
CA ASP A 19 7.34 6.15 -0.78
C ASP A 19 7.07 4.85 -1.53
N ALA A 20 6.66 4.97 -2.78
CA ALA A 20 6.49 3.86 -3.71
C ALA A 20 7.56 3.94 -4.80
N LYS A 21 8.33 2.87 -4.98
CA LYS A 21 9.39 2.78 -5.99
C LYS A 21 9.22 1.53 -6.83
N THR A 22 9.29 1.67 -8.16
CA THR A 22 9.35 0.51 -9.05
C THR A 22 10.59 -0.33 -8.75
N GLU A 23 10.42 -1.64 -8.58
CA GLU A 23 11.51 -2.56 -8.24
C GLU A 23 11.31 -3.93 -8.91
N ASN A 24 12.44 -4.55 -9.27
CA ASN A 24 12.52 -5.94 -9.70
C ASN A 24 13.07 -6.78 -8.55
N TYR A 25 12.23 -7.61 -7.94
CA TYR A 25 12.62 -8.41 -6.78
C TYR A 25 12.33 -9.88 -7.04
N LYS A 26 13.37 -10.73 -6.96
CA LYS A 26 13.28 -12.19 -7.22
C LYS A 26 12.57 -12.54 -8.54
N GLY A 27 12.80 -11.74 -9.59
CA GLY A 27 12.19 -11.94 -10.92
C GLY A 27 10.76 -11.42 -11.07
N LEU A 28 10.18 -10.81 -10.02
CA LEU A 28 8.88 -10.16 -10.07
C LEU A 28 9.04 -8.66 -10.27
N HIS A 29 8.17 -8.07 -11.08
CA HIS A 29 8.08 -6.63 -11.29
C HIS A 29 6.96 -6.05 -10.45
N GLY A 30 7.27 -5.06 -9.62
CA GLY A 30 6.31 -4.51 -8.67
C GLY A 30 6.77 -3.20 -8.04
N MET A 31 6.24 -2.93 -6.86
CA MET A 31 6.49 -1.70 -6.12
C MET A 31 7.07 -2.02 -4.75
N ARG A 32 8.19 -1.39 -4.41
CA ARG A 32 8.69 -1.28 -3.05
C ARG A 32 7.97 -0.15 -2.35
N ILE A 33 7.24 -0.46 -1.30
CA ILE A 33 6.55 0.51 -0.45
C ILE A 33 7.39 0.72 0.80
N ARG A 34 7.72 1.97 1.11
CA ARG A 34 8.58 2.34 2.23
C ARG A 34 7.88 3.33 3.16
N TYR A 35 7.94 3.03 4.45
CA TYR A 35 7.51 3.91 5.52
C TYR A 35 8.58 4.97 5.83
N PRO A 36 8.21 6.11 6.43
CA PRO A 36 9.17 7.15 6.83
C PRO A 36 10.25 6.66 7.81
N ASN A 37 9.94 5.63 8.61
CA ASN A 37 10.89 5.01 9.54
C ASN A 37 11.90 4.06 8.85
N GLY A 38 11.84 3.93 7.52
CA GLY A 38 12.74 3.08 6.73
C GLY A 38 12.27 1.64 6.55
N ALA A 39 11.26 1.18 7.30
CA ALA A 39 10.64 -0.12 7.06
C ALA A 39 10.04 -0.17 5.64
N SER A 40 10.06 -1.33 5.01
CA SER A 40 9.54 -1.47 3.64
C SER A 40 9.10 -2.88 3.33
N PHE A 41 8.17 -3.01 2.39
CA PHE A 41 7.67 -4.28 1.87
C PHE A 41 7.49 -4.20 0.35
N PHE A 42 7.45 -5.34 -0.31
CA PHE A 42 7.34 -5.44 -1.76
C PHE A 42 5.97 -5.95 -2.18
N ILE A 43 5.31 -5.22 -3.08
CA ILE A 43 4.00 -5.59 -3.61
C ILE A 43 4.04 -5.83 -5.11
N VAL A 44 3.20 -6.77 -5.55
CA VAL A 44 3.00 -7.10 -6.97
C VAL A 44 1.51 -7.12 -7.29
N ALA A 45 1.17 -6.69 -8.50
CA ALA A 45 -0.18 -6.87 -9.02
C ALA A 45 -0.34 -8.32 -9.50
N LYS A 46 -1.26 -9.08 -8.89
CA LYS A 46 -1.56 -10.46 -9.25
C LYS A 46 -3.06 -10.65 -9.33
N SER A 47 -3.54 -11.11 -10.49
CA SER A 47 -4.97 -11.37 -10.74
C SER A 47 -5.87 -10.17 -10.44
N GLY A 48 -5.42 -8.96 -10.81
CA GLY A 48 -6.18 -7.73 -10.61
C GLY A 48 -6.14 -7.12 -9.19
N ALA A 49 -5.34 -7.68 -8.28
CA ALA A 49 -5.18 -7.15 -6.92
C ALA A 49 -3.70 -7.03 -6.52
N TRP A 50 -3.39 -6.04 -5.67
CA TRP A 50 -2.06 -5.91 -5.07
C TRP A 50 -1.87 -6.93 -3.95
N ARG A 51 -0.69 -7.56 -3.90
CA ARG A 51 -0.31 -8.55 -2.89
C ARG A 51 1.13 -8.33 -2.43
N SER A 52 1.39 -8.56 -1.15
CA SER A 52 2.76 -8.64 -0.62
C SER A 52 3.49 -9.87 -1.18
N ALA A 53 4.78 -9.73 -1.46
CA ALA A 53 5.61 -10.77 -2.08
C ALA A 53 6.99 -10.96 -1.42
N ASP A 54 7.23 -10.36 -0.24
CA ASP A 54 8.48 -10.48 0.51
C ASP A 54 8.26 -10.84 1.99
N ASP A 55 7.38 -11.82 2.24
CA ASP A 55 7.05 -12.41 3.55
C ASP A 55 6.44 -11.44 4.59
N HIS A 56 6.32 -10.15 4.26
CA HIS A 56 5.63 -9.17 5.09
C HIS A 56 4.12 -9.41 5.02
N HIS A 57 3.50 -9.64 6.18
CA HIS A 57 2.05 -9.67 6.30
C HIS A 57 1.51 -8.24 6.25
N VAL A 58 0.67 -7.95 5.25
CA VAL A 58 0.06 -6.64 5.05
C VAL A 58 -1.43 -6.85 4.84
N ALA A 59 -2.25 -6.10 5.58
CA ALA A 59 -3.70 -6.22 5.50
C ALA A 59 -4.21 -5.99 4.06
N PRO A 60 -5.13 -6.83 3.54
CA PRO A 60 -5.65 -6.68 2.19
C PRO A 60 -6.28 -5.31 1.90
N GLY A 61 -7.01 -4.73 2.87
CA GLY A 61 -7.59 -3.39 2.74
C GLY A 61 -6.53 -2.30 2.58
N PHE A 62 -5.39 -2.44 3.28
CA PHE A 62 -4.28 -1.50 3.15
C PHE A 62 -3.61 -1.61 1.78
N LEU A 63 -3.43 -2.84 1.27
CA LEU A 63 -2.95 -3.08 -0.10
C LEU A 63 -3.89 -2.49 -1.16
N ALA A 64 -5.20 -2.56 -0.94
CA ALA A 64 -6.18 -1.93 -1.82
C ALA A 64 -6.04 -0.39 -1.81
N ASN A 65 -5.92 0.23 -0.61
CA ASN A 65 -5.71 1.67 -0.50
C ASN A 65 -4.40 2.14 -1.15
N ILE A 66 -3.33 1.35 -1.04
CA ILE A 66 -2.08 1.62 -1.77
C ILE A 66 -2.35 1.60 -3.28
N GLY A 67 -3.07 0.59 -3.78
CA GLY A 67 -3.44 0.51 -5.19
C GLY A 67 -4.19 1.74 -5.68
N LEU A 68 -5.21 2.17 -4.93
CA LEU A 68 -5.97 3.40 -5.23
C LEU A 68 -5.05 4.63 -5.28
N ALA A 69 -4.14 4.76 -4.32
CA ALA A 69 -3.20 5.88 -4.30
C ALA A 69 -2.22 5.84 -5.48
N LEU A 70 -1.75 4.66 -5.89
CA LEU A 70 -0.90 4.49 -7.08
C LEU A 70 -1.63 4.84 -8.39
N GLU A 71 -2.95 4.68 -8.44
CA GLU A 71 -3.81 5.10 -9.54
C GLU A 71 -4.12 6.62 -9.53
N GLY A 72 -3.69 7.36 -8.51
CA GLY A 72 -4.00 8.78 -8.35
C GLY A 72 -5.44 9.05 -7.88
N ARG A 73 -6.09 8.06 -7.26
CA ARG A 73 -7.44 8.20 -6.69
C ARG A 73 -7.44 9.09 -5.46
N LYS A 74 -8.60 9.66 -5.13
CA LYS A 74 -8.74 10.58 -3.99
C LYS A 74 -8.74 9.81 -2.66
N LEU A 75 -8.24 10.44 -1.59
CA LEU A 75 -8.29 9.88 -0.23
C LEU A 75 -9.71 9.55 0.27
N SER A 76 -10.74 10.18 -0.29
CA SER A 76 -12.14 9.89 0.02
C SER A 76 -12.63 8.55 -0.52
N GLU A 77 -11.91 7.97 -1.50
CA GLU A 77 -12.23 6.67 -2.10
C GLU A 77 -11.53 5.50 -1.39
N GLN A 78 -10.59 5.80 -0.48
CA GLN A 78 -9.87 4.79 0.29
C GLN A 78 -10.72 4.24 1.43
N ILE A 79 -10.63 2.93 1.63
CA ILE A 79 -11.37 2.14 2.61
C ILE A 79 -10.91 2.50 4.02
N VAL A 80 -11.86 2.69 4.93
CA VAL A 80 -11.66 2.73 6.37
C VAL A 80 -12.68 1.77 6.97
N ASP A 81 -12.21 0.82 7.77
CA ASP A 81 -13.09 -0.14 8.42
C ASP A 81 -13.80 0.60 9.56
N HIS A 82 -15.13 0.66 9.48
CA HIS A 82 -15.95 1.36 10.48
C HIS A 82 -16.11 0.58 11.79
N GLU A 83 -15.50 -0.60 11.92
CA GLU A 83 -15.68 -1.51 13.06
C GLU A 83 -14.83 -1.18 14.31
N TYR A 84 -14.00 -0.13 14.26
CA TYR A 84 -13.18 0.32 15.42
C TYR A 84 -13.66 1.66 16.01
N GLN A 85 -14.94 1.99 15.87
CA GLN A 85 -15.60 3.08 16.59
C GLN A 85 -16.60 2.51 17.62
N ASP A 86 -16.08 1.90 18.69
CA ASP A 86 -16.83 1.67 19.94
C ASP A 86 -16.16 2.47 21.07
#